data_AF-A0A812Y594-F1
#
_entry.id   AF-A0A812Y594-F1
#
_cell.length_a   1.000
_cell.length_b   1.000
_cell.length_c   1.000
_cell.angle_alpha   90.00
_cell.angle_beta   90.00
_cell.angle_gamma   90.00
#
_symmetry.space_group_name_H-M   'P 1'
#
loop_
_entity.id
_entity.type
_entity.pdbx_description
1 polymer ?
#
loop_
_entity_poly.entity_id
_entity_poly.type
_entity_poly.pdbx_seq_one_letter_code
_entity_poly.pdbx_strand_id
1 'polypeptide(L)'
;MPSLDGQPCEESNFFSRDFTTHIKPPSNFGLKLIAQKFWQASYCPLMVGTSDFADGQKGKFPFELVLRPVVKVECPCEDYAQCLKNLESDLMPGQSVFEVYAIEKPGAAEELIGKIRIGEHAPTTTTFGDEQLFFKHQYMEDDFQLQPEWLDAIDSKEECGMKGVTTTPPKADKGCHSPFDGMLQNDHEVIV
;
A
#
# COMPACT_ATOMS: atom_id res chain seq x y z
N MET A 1 2.76 -3.74 -2.86
CA MET A 1 4.02 -3.83 -2.12
C MET A 1 3.73 -4.53 -0.81
N PRO A 2 4.46 -5.57 -0.40
CA PRO A 2 4.04 -6.45 0.70
C PRO A 2 4.07 -5.79 2.09
N SER A 3 4.97 -4.82 2.29
CA SER A 3 5.16 -4.08 3.54
C SER A 3 6.13 -2.91 3.32
N LEU A 4 6.34 -2.09 4.35
CA LEU A 4 7.41 -1.08 4.40
C LEU A 4 8.84 -1.67 4.39
N ASP A 5 9.00 -2.98 4.61
CA ASP A 5 10.30 -3.64 4.64
C ASP A 5 10.90 -3.85 3.21
N GLY A 6 10.12 -3.55 2.16
CA GLY A 6 10.56 -3.75 0.77
C GLY A 6 10.55 -5.22 0.34
N GLN A 7 11.10 -5.48 -0.84
CA GLN A 7 11.38 -6.84 -1.32
C GLN A 7 12.86 -7.15 -1.06
N PRO A 8 13.19 -8.31 -0.43
CA PRO A 8 14.57 -8.67 -0.14
C PRO A 8 15.35 -8.96 -1.43
N CYS A 9 16.66 -8.67 -1.44
CA CYS A 9 17.50 -8.87 -2.63
C CYS A 9 17.62 -10.35 -3.05
N GLU A 10 17.37 -11.29 -2.14
CA GLU A 10 17.29 -12.73 -2.43
C GLU A 10 16.12 -13.09 -3.35
N GLU A 11 15.10 -12.23 -3.42
CA GLU A 11 13.99 -12.34 -4.35
C GLU A 11 14.27 -11.49 -5.59
N SER A 12 14.89 -12.11 -6.61
CA SER A 12 15.24 -11.42 -7.85
C SER A 12 14.04 -11.16 -8.78
N ASN A 13 12.92 -11.86 -8.62
CA ASN A 13 11.73 -11.60 -9.42
C ASN A 13 10.98 -10.35 -8.92
N PHE A 14 10.92 -9.28 -9.72
CA PHE A 14 10.17 -8.06 -9.41
C PHE A 14 8.69 -8.32 -9.10
N PHE A 15 8.11 -9.32 -9.77
CA PHE A 15 6.71 -9.72 -9.68
C PHE A 15 6.51 -10.92 -8.75
N SER A 16 7.35 -11.07 -7.71
CA SER A 16 7.30 -12.23 -6.80
C SER A 16 6.18 -12.18 -5.76
N ARG A 17 5.61 -10.99 -5.53
CA ARG A 17 4.64 -10.72 -4.46
C ARG A 17 3.44 -9.93 -4.97
N ASP A 18 2.33 -10.05 -4.25
CA ASP A 18 1.11 -9.30 -4.53
C ASP A 18 1.29 -7.80 -4.26
N PHE A 19 0.59 -7.00 -5.07
CA PHE A 19 0.56 -5.55 -4.97
C PHE A 19 -0.79 -5.14 -4.38
N THR A 20 -0.78 -4.66 -3.15
CA THR A 20 -2.02 -4.40 -2.40
C THR A 20 -2.16 -2.93 -2.04
N THR A 21 -3.39 -2.46 -1.88
CA THR A 21 -3.68 -1.14 -1.29
C THR A 21 -3.47 -1.12 0.23
N HIS A 22 -3.40 -2.30 0.86
CA HIS A 22 -3.12 -2.46 2.28
C HIS A 22 -1.77 -3.15 2.51
N ILE A 23 -0.92 -2.57 3.34
CA ILE A 23 0.42 -3.11 3.61
C ILE A 23 0.52 -3.56 5.06
N LYS A 24 1.36 -4.56 5.32
CA LYS A 24 1.58 -5.03 6.70
C LYS A 24 2.42 -4.03 7.50
N PRO A 25 2.22 -3.95 8.83
CA PRO A 25 3.10 -3.20 9.71
C PRO A 25 4.56 -3.63 9.54
N PRO A 26 5.52 -2.70 9.64
CA PRO A 26 6.94 -3.03 9.51
C PRO A 26 7.40 -3.94 10.65
N SER A 27 8.27 -4.89 10.32
CA SER A 27 8.86 -5.79 11.32
C SER A 27 10.04 -5.15 12.06
N ASN A 28 10.80 -4.28 11.39
CA ASN A 28 12.01 -3.64 11.93
C ASN A 28 11.72 -2.42 12.82
N PHE A 29 12.41 -2.31 13.96
CA PHE A 29 12.33 -1.17 14.89
C PHE A 29 12.56 0.21 14.22
N GLY A 30 13.53 0.33 13.32
CA GLY A 30 13.79 1.60 12.63
C GLY A 30 12.62 2.03 11.75
N LEU A 31 11.98 1.07 11.07
CA LEU A 31 10.80 1.32 10.24
C LEU A 31 9.54 1.56 11.08
N LYS A 32 9.47 1.04 12.32
CA LYS A 32 8.41 1.43 13.27
C LYS A 32 8.48 2.92 13.61
N LEU A 33 9.67 3.49 13.80
CA LEU A 33 9.82 4.93 14.05
C LEU A 33 9.38 5.78 12.84
N ILE A 34 9.64 5.31 11.62
CA ILE A 34 9.18 5.98 10.39
C ILE A 34 7.66 5.85 10.25
N ALA A 35 7.08 4.68 10.52
CA ALA A 35 5.64 4.47 10.50
C ALA A 35 4.91 5.42 11.46
N GLN A 36 5.52 5.74 12.61
CA GLN A 36 4.97 6.73 13.55
C GLN A 36 4.87 8.14 12.94
N LYS A 37 5.70 8.50 11.95
CA LYS A 37 5.56 9.78 11.25
C LYS A 37 4.37 9.81 10.32
N PHE A 38 4.02 8.68 9.71
CA PHE A 38 2.81 8.60 8.90
C PHE A 38 1.53 8.78 9.72
N TRP A 39 1.55 8.50 11.02
CA TRP A 39 0.43 8.81 11.93
C TRP A 39 0.12 10.30 12.06
N GLN A 40 1.03 11.18 11.65
CA GLN A 40 0.76 12.62 11.61
C GLN A 40 -0.12 13.02 10.42
N ALA A 41 -0.20 12.15 9.39
CA ALA A 41 -0.97 12.37 8.17
C ALA A 41 -2.27 11.55 8.13
N SER A 42 -2.29 10.35 8.72
CA SER A 42 -3.44 9.45 8.73
C SER A 42 -3.47 8.59 10.00
N TYR A 43 -4.65 8.31 10.51
CA TYR A 43 -4.91 7.31 11.54
C TYR A 43 -4.97 5.87 11.01
N CYS A 44 -4.82 5.66 9.70
CA CYS A 44 -4.62 4.34 9.11
C CYS A 44 -3.62 4.38 7.96
N PRO A 45 -2.34 4.70 8.21
CA PRO A 45 -1.35 4.97 7.16
C PRO A 45 -0.90 3.72 6.39
N LEU A 46 -1.30 2.53 6.84
CA LEU A 46 -0.98 1.26 6.19
C LEU A 46 -2.02 0.87 5.15
N MET A 47 -3.07 1.68 4.98
CA MET A 47 -4.14 1.49 4.02
C MET A 47 -4.31 2.75 3.18
N VAL A 48 -4.68 2.58 1.91
CA VAL A 48 -5.11 3.68 1.05
C VAL A 48 -6.54 3.42 0.60
N GLY A 49 -7.35 4.47 0.60
CA GLY A 49 -8.73 4.40 0.14
C GLY A 49 -8.82 4.08 -1.36
N THR A 50 -9.91 3.46 -1.77
CA THR A 50 -10.18 3.11 -3.17
C THR A 50 -11.41 3.82 -3.74
N SER A 51 -12.18 4.54 -2.91
CA SER A 51 -13.44 5.15 -3.32
C SER A 51 -13.30 6.21 -4.43
N ASP A 52 -12.23 7.01 -4.44
CA ASP A 52 -11.95 8.01 -5.49
C ASP A 52 -11.65 7.35 -6.83
N PHE A 53 -10.97 6.18 -6.81
CA PHE A 53 -10.72 5.40 -8.02
C PHE A 53 -12.00 4.78 -8.61
N ALA A 54 -13.01 4.55 -7.76
CA ALA A 54 -14.31 4.00 -8.16
C ALA A 54 -15.35 5.08 -8.52
N ASP A 55 -14.96 6.36 -8.56
CA ASP A 55 -15.88 7.46 -8.84
C ASP A 55 -16.53 7.25 -10.23
N GLY A 56 -17.86 7.08 -10.22
CA GLY A 56 -18.65 6.62 -11.37
C GLY A 56 -19.47 5.34 -11.12
N GLN A 57 -19.13 4.52 -10.11
CA GLN A 57 -19.85 3.26 -9.80
C GLN A 57 -20.91 3.38 -8.67
N LYS A 58 -21.53 4.55 -8.50
CA LYS A 58 -22.60 4.78 -7.50
C LYS A 58 -22.21 4.37 -6.07
N GLY A 59 -20.97 4.62 -5.67
CA GLY A 59 -20.51 4.35 -4.29
C GLY A 59 -20.24 2.88 -3.99
N LYS A 60 -20.15 2.00 -5.00
CA LYS A 60 -19.61 0.65 -4.82
C LYS A 60 -18.11 0.67 -5.09
N PHE A 61 -17.33 0.38 -4.07
CA PHE A 61 -15.89 0.28 -4.12
C PHE A 61 -15.41 -0.77 -3.11
N PRO A 62 -14.29 -1.46 -3.37
CA PRO A 62 -13.80 -2.48 -2.47
C PRO A 62 -13.06 -1.86 -1.27
N PHE A 63 -13.02 -2.59 -0.17
CA PHE A 63 -12.13 -2.29 0.95
C PHE A 63 -10.66 -2.43 0.55
N GLU A 64 -10.30 -3.47 -0.20
CA GLU A 64 -8.92 -3.71 -0.63
C GLU A 64 -8.85 -4.16 -2.10
N LEU A 65 -7.80 -3.73 -2.80
CA LEU A 65 -7.41 -4.28 -4.09
C LEU A 65 -6.12 -5.08 -3.94
N VAL A 66 -6.12 -6.28 -4.52
CA VAL A 66 -4.95 -7.18 -4.58
C VAL A 66 -4.62 -7.43 -6.05
N LEU A 67 -3.51 -6.89 -6.51
CA LEU A 67 -2.95 -7.11 -7.84
C LEU A 67 -1.95 -8.27 -7.74
N ARG A 68 -2.39 -9.45 -8.17
CA ARG A 68 -1.60 -10.68 -8.15
C ARG A 68 -0.83 -10.83 -9.46
N PRO A 69 0.51 -10.78 -9.44
CA PRO A 69 1.29 -10.89 -10.66
C PRO A 69 1.12 -12.27 -11.30
N VAL A 70 1.03 -12.30 -12.64
CA VAL A 70 1.00 -13.53 -13.45
C VAL A 70 2.20 -13.63 -14.40
N VAL A 71 3.20 -12.78 -14.18
CA VAL A 71 4.45 -12.71 -14.94
C VAL A 71 5.64 -12.78 -14.00
N LYS A 72 6.82 -12.96 -14.61
CA LYS A 72 8.09 -13.00 -13.92
C LYS A 72 9.09 -12.16 -14.70
N VAL A 73 9.79 -11.26 -14.01
CA VAL A 73 10.88 -10.47 -14.57
C VAL A 73 12.01 -10.44 -13.56
N GLU A 74 13.20 -10.83 -13.99
CA GLU A 74 14.39 -10.83 -13.13
C GLU A 74 14.93 -9.40 -12.99
N CYS A 75 15.16 -8.97 -11.76
CA CYS A 75 15.67 -7.66 -11.39
C CYS A 75 16.80 -7.84 -10.37
N PRO A 76 18.06 -7.94 -10.83
CA PRO A 76 19.21 -8.06 -9.94
C PRO A 76 19.34 -6.82 -9.05
N CYS A 77 19.42 -7.02 -7.72
CA CYS A 77 19.47 -5.92 -6.74
C CYS A 77 20.64 -4.94 -6.99
N GLU A 78 21.79 -5.49 -7.40
CA GLU A 78 23.03 -4.74 -7.63
C GLU A 78 23.10 -4.11 -9.04
N ASP A 79 22.14 -4.39 -9.93
CA ASP A 79 22.14 -3.90 -11.31
C ASP A 79 20.75 -3.39 -11.74
N TYR A 80 20.44 -2.18 -11.27
CA TYR A 80 19.21 -1.47 -11.62
C TYR A 80 19.03 -1.28 -13.13
N ALA A 81 20.13 -1.00 -13.86
CA ALA A 81 20.07 -0.79 -15.30
C ALA A 81 19.68 -2.08 -16.04
N GLN A 82 20.16 -3.23 -15.56
CA GLN A 82 19.74 -4.52 -16.10
C GLN A 82 18.29 -4.86 -15.74
N CYS A 83 17.82 -4.53 -14.54
CA CYS A 83 16.40 -4.68 -14.17
C CYS A 83 15.48 -3.91 -15.14
N LEU A 84 15.80 -2.63 -15.44
CA LEU A 84 15.03 -1.84 -16.41
C LEU A 84 15.03 -2.47 -17.82
N LYS A 85 16.18 -2.97 -18.28
CA LYS A 85 16.27 -3.68 -19.56
C LYS A 85 15.40 -4.93 -19.58
N ASN A 86 15.40 -5.71 -18.50
CA ASN A 86 14.59 -6.92 -18.40
C ASN A 86 13.09 -6.60 -18.38
N LEU A 87 12.67 -5.52 -17.71
CA LEU A 87 11.28 -5.04 -17.75
C LEU A 87 10.85 -4.63 -19.18
N GLU A 88 11.74 -4.01 -19.94
CA GLU A 88 11.49 -3.62 -21.33
C GLU A 88 11.50 -4.83 -22.29
N SER A 89 12.35 -5.84 -22.06
CA SER A 89 12.46 -7.01 -22.95
C SER A 89 11.47 -8.13 -22.66
N ASP A 90 11.11 -8.36 -21.41
CA ASP A 90 10.39 -9.56 -20.97
C ASP A 90 8.87 -9.37 -20.95
N LEU A 91 8.41 -8.10 -20.98
CA LEU A 91 7.00 -7.74 -21.03
C LEU A 91 6.55 -7.46 -22.47
N MET A 92 5.66 -8.31 -22.97
CA MET A 92 5.19 -8.27 -24.35
C MET A 92 3.83 -7.56 -24.49
N PRO A 93 3.56 -6.91 -25.64
CA PRO A 93 2.23 -6.36 -25.96
C PRO A 93 1.10 -7.38 -25.74
N GLY A 94 0.01 -6.95 -25.11
CA GLY A 94 -1.16 -7.80 -24.81
C GLY A 94 -0.96 -8.84 -23.71
N GLN A 95 0.25 -9.01 -23.17
CA GLN A 95 0.53 -9.92 -22.07
C GLN A 95 -0.21 -9.46 -20.80
N SER A 96 -0.86 -10.40 -20.10
CA SER A 96 -1.42 -10.10 -18.77
C SER A 96 -0.29 -10.01 -17.77
N VAL A 97 -0.28 -8.95 -16.96
CA VAL A 97 0.73 -8.69 -15.91
C VAL A 97 0.16 -9.01 -14.54
N PHE A 98 -1.09 -8.62 -14.29
CA PHE A 98 -1.78 -8.86 -13.03
C PHE A 98 -3.18 -9.44 -13.23
N GLU A 99 -3.58 -10.31 -12.32
CA GLU A 99 -4.98 -10.56 -11.99
C GLU A 99 -5.37 -9.65 -10.83
N VAL A 100 -6.50 -8.95 -10.96
CA VAL A 100 -6.96 -7.95 -9.97
C VAL A 100 -8.09 -8.55 -9.17
N TYR A 101 -7.89 -8.66 -7.88
CA TYR A 101 -8.88 -9.13 -6.92
C TYR A 101 -9.37 -7.97 -6.06
N ALA A 102 -10.66 -8.02 -5.73
CA ALA A 102 -11.31 -7.10 -4.82
C ALA A 102 -11.72 -7.84 -3.54
N ILE A 103 -11.54 -7.17 -2.41
CA ILE A 103 -12.12 -7.57 -1.12
C ILE A 103 -13.18 -6.52 -0.80
N GLU A 104 -14.45 -6.92 -0.78
CA GLU A 104 -15.57 -5.96 -0.66
C GLU A 104 -15.58 -5.22 0.68
N LYS A 105 -15.24 -5.91 1.77
CA LYS A 105 -15.26 -5.40 3.14
C LYS A 105 -14.27 -6.17 4.01
N PRO A 106 -13.90 -5.68 5.21
CA PRO A 106 -13.03 -6.42 6.13
C PRO A 106 -13.53 -7.86 6.35
N GLY A 107 -12.62 -8.83 6.21
CA GLY A 107 -12.91 -10.25 6.36
C GLY A 107 -13.69 -10.93 5.21
N ALA A 108 -14.02 -10.21 4.14
CA ALA A 108 -14.59 -10.84 2.94
C ALA A 108 -13.54 -11.66 2.17
N ALA A 109 -14.01 -12.56 1.30
CA ALA A 109 -13.14 -13.32 0.41
C ALA A 109 -12.69 -12.48 -0.79
N GLU A 110 -11.52 -12.81 -1.35
CA GLU A 110 -11.04 -12.23 -2.61
C GLU A 110 -11.94 -12.64 -3.79
N GLU A 111 -12.40 -11.66 -4.58
CA GLU A 111 -13.12 -11.87 -5.83
C GLU A 111 -12.30 -11.36 -7.02
N LEU A 112 -12.09 -12.18 -8.06
CA LEU A 112 -11.40 -11.76 -9.28
C LEU A 112 -12.29 -10.80 -10.08
N ILE A 113 -11.89 -9.53 -10.18
CA ILE A 113 -12.65 -8.48 -10.88
C ILE A 113 -12.09 -8.13 -12.26
N GLY A 114 -10.86 -8.55 -12.58
CA GLY A 114 -10.27 -8.23 -13.87
C GLY A 114 -8.81 -8.63 -14.03
N LYS A 115 -8.21 -8.18 -15.13
CA LYS A 115 -6.79 -8.36 -15.43
C LYS A 115 -6.18 -7.08 -15.97
N ILE A 116 -4.97 -6.77 -15.55
CA ILE A 116 -4.15 -5.70 -16.14
C ILE A 116 -3.24 -6.33 -17.19
N ARG A 117 -3.16 -5.70 -18.36
CA ARG A 117 -2.33 -6.17 -19.46
C ARG A 117 -1.45 -5.05 -19.99
N ILE A 118 -0.31 -5.42 -20.57
CA ILE A 118 0.42 -4.51 -21.43
C ILE A 118 -0.47 -4.13 -22.60
N GLY A 119 -0.46 -2.84 -22.96
CA GLY A 119 -1.23 -2.32 -24.09
C GLY A 119 -0.71 -2.83 -25.44
N GLU A 120 -1.05 -2.11 -26.50
CA GLU A 120 -0.68 -2.46 -27.87
C GLU A 120 0.82 -2.34 -28.15
N HIS A 121 1.54 -1.55 -27.35
CA HIS A 121 2.98 -1.32 -27.48
C HIS A 121 3.73 -1.90 -26.28
N ALA A 122 4.95 -2.38 -26.54
CA ALA A 122 5.82 -2.87 -25.48
C ALA A 122 6.21 -1.70 -24.56
N PRO A 123 6.49 -1.96 -23.27
CA PRO A 123 7.06 -0.94 -22.40
C PRO A 123 8.35 -0.40 -23.00
N THR A 124 8.63 0.88 -22.75
CA THR A 124 9.91 1.48 -23.14
C THR A 124 10.39 2.42 -22.05
N THR A 125 11.70 2.53 -21.91
CA THR A 125 12.33 3.37 -20.88
C THR A 125 12.11 4.85 -21.18
N THR A 126 11.49 5.60 -20.24
CA THR A 126 11.26 7.05 -20.38
C THR A 126 11.34 7.75 -19.02
N THR A 127 11.54 9.07 -19.00
CA THR A 127 11.45 9.89 -17.78
C THR A 127 10.01 10.32 -17.45
N PHE A 128 9.03 9.99 -18.29
CA PHE A 128 7.64 10.42 -18.10
C PHE A 128 7.07 9.94 -16.76
N GLY A 129 7.38 8.70 -16.37
CA GLY A 129 6.96 8.13 -15.09
C GLY A 129 7.48 8.92 -13.89
N ASP A 130 8.70 9.45 -13.98
CA ASP A 130 9.36 10.16 -12.89
C ASP A 130 8.99 11.66 -12.86
N GLU A 131 8.75 12.26 -14.03
CA GLU A 131 8.61 13.72 -14.18
C GLU A 131 7.17 14.19 -14.37
N GLN A 132 6.26 13.33 -14.86
CA GLN A 132 4.94 13.75 -15.33
C GLN A 132 3.79 12.90 -14.78
N LEU A 133 4.04 11.66 -14.37
CA LEU A 133 3.01 10.76 -13.87
C LEU A 133 2.92 10.83 -12.34
N PHE A 134 1.80 11.32 -11.84
CA PHE A 134 1.55 11.45 -10.40
C PHE A 134 0.27 10.71 -10.02
N PHE A 135 0.39 9.82 -9.04
CA PHE A 135 -0.77 9.19 -8.40
C PHE A 135 -0.96 9.84 -7.02
N LYS A 136 -2.18 10.27 -6.75
CA LYS A 136 -2.55 10.78 -5.42
C LYS A 136 -2.99 9.59 -4.57
N HIS A 137 -2.36 9.39 -3.42
CA HIS A 137 -2.88 8.48 -2.41
C HIS A 137 -4.13 9.08 -1.78
N GLN A 138 -5.16 8.27 -1.60
CA GLN A 138 -6.37 8.63 -0.88
C GLN A 138 -6.25 8.16 0.58
N TYR A 139 -6.71 9.00 1.51
CA TYR A 139 -6.79 8.61 2.91
C TYR A 139 -7.86 7.53 3.08
N MET A 140 -7.54 6.47 3.83
CA MET A 140 -8.52 5.43 4.16
C MET A 140 -9.69 6.00 4.98
N GLU A 141 -9.45 7.10 5.71
CA GLU A 141 -10.48 7.82 6.45
C GLU A 141 -11.62 8.34 5.56
N ASP A 142 -11.34 8.69 4.30
CA ASP A 142 -12.37 9.13 3.35
C ASP A 142 -13.30 7.94 3.01
N ASP A 143 -12.75 6.74 2.88
CA ASP A 143 -13.52 5.51 2.68
C ASP A 143 -14.32 5.15 3.94
N PHE A 144 -13.74 5.31 5.13
CA PHE A 144 -14.45 5.11 6.41
C PHE A 144 -15.61 6.10 6.62
N GLN A 145 -15.57 7.30 6.03
CA GLN A 145 -16.74 8.20 6.06
C GLN A 145 -17.91 7.63 5.24
N LEU A 146 -17.61 6.94 4.15
CA LEU A 146 -18.60 6.34 3.25
C LEU A 146 -19.09 4.97 3.74
N GLN A 147 -18.21 4.20 4.39
CA GLN A 147 -18.45 2.85 4.91
C GLN A 147 -18.02 2.77 6.39
N PRO A 148 -18.71 3.46 7.31
CA PRO A 148 -18.31 3.55 8.71
C PRO A 148 -18.29 2.19 9.43
N GLU A 149 -19.07 1.22 8.98
CA GLU A 149 -19.08 -0.14 9.54
C GLU A 149 -17.74 -0.88 9.40
N TRP A 150 -16.85 -0.44 8.49
CA TRP A 150 -15.54 -1.05 8.35
C TRP A 150 -14.65 -0.78 9.57
N LEU A 151 -14.81 0.37 10.23
CA LEU A 151 -14.05 0.71 11.44
C LEU A 151 -14.30 -0.28 12.58
N ASP A 152 -15.53 -0.77 12.70
CA ASP A 152 -15.91 -1.74 13.73
C ASP A 152 -15.42 -3.17 13.41
N ALA A 153 -15.09 -3.43 12.14
CA ALA A 153 -14.72 -4.74 11.64
C ALA A 153 -13.20 -4.97 11.56
N ILE A 154 -12.40 -3.91 11.55
CA ILE A 154 -10.93 -4.00 11.48
C ILE A 154 -10.28 -4.11 12.85
N ASP A 155 -9.16 -4.81 12.93
CA ASP A 155 -8.23 -4.69 14.06
C ASP A 155 -7.30 -3.50 13.81
N SER A 156 -7.68 -2.32 14.30
CA SER A 156 -6.88 -1.09 14.12
C SER A 156 -5.39 -1.24 14.47
N LYS A 157 -5.04 -2.07 15.46
CA LYS A 157 -3.65 -2.23 15.86
C LYS A 157 -2.86 -3.03 14.83
N GLU A 158 -3.43 -4.12 14.33
CA GLU A 158 -2.75 -4.99 13.36
C GLU A 158 -2.84 -4.44 11.93
N GLU A 159 -3.96 -3.82 11.58
CA GLU A 159 -4.28 -3.37 10.22
C GLU A 159 -3.80 -1.94 9.94
N CYS A 160 -3.96 -1.03 10.90
CA CYS A 160 -3.54 0.38 10.77
C CYS A 160 -2.23 0.66 11.53
N GLY A 161 -1.73 -0.29 12.32
CA GLY A 161 -0.54 -0.13 13.15
C GLY A 161 -0.77 0.67 14.43
N MET A 162 -2.02 1.02 14.78
CA MET A 162 -2.29 1.93 15.89
C MET A 162 -3.58 1.64 16.66
N LYS A 163 -3.66 2.09 17.91
CA LYS A 163 -4.75 1.72 18.85
C LYS A 163 -6.10 2.38 18.56
N GLY A 164 -6.17 3.34 17.63
CA GLY A 164 -7.39 4.09 17.38
C GLY A 164 -7.41 4.64 15.97
N VAL A 165 -8.55 4.46 15.31
CA VAL A 165 -8.85 4.87 13.94
C VAL A 165 -10.10 5.73 13.97
N THR A 166 -10.21 6.69 13.06
CA THR A 166 -11.41 7.53 12.95
C THR A 166 -11.72 7.78 11.47
N THR A 167 -12.87 8.38 11.19
CA THR A 167 -13.28 8.77 9.84
C THR A 167 -12.65 10.08 9.36
N THR A 168 -11.79 10.72 10.17
CA THR A 168 -11.17 12.00 9.79
C THR A 168 -9.67 11.97 10.04
N PRO A 169 -8.83 12.38 9.08
CA PRO A 169 -7.39 12.39 9.29
C PRO A 169 -6.98 13.38 10.40
N PRO A 170 -5.79 13.19 11.00
CA PRO A 170 -5.22 14.14 11.95
C PRO A 170 -5.12 15.55 11.33
N LYS A 171 -5.45 16.58 12.12
CA LYS A 171 -5.22 17.96 11.69
C LYS A 171 -3.74 18.31 11.77
N ALA A 172 -3.22 19.08 10.81
CA ALA A 172 -1.80 19.45 10.75
C ALA A 172 -1.29 20.20 12.00
N ASP A 173 -2.14 21.01 12.64
CA ASP A 173 -1.83 21.72 13.89
C ASP A 173 -1.68 20.78 15.11
N LYS A 174 -2.31 19.60 15.06
CA LYS A 174 -2.12 18.50 16.02
C LYS A 174 -1.07 17.49 15.57
N GLY A 175 -0.81 17.36 14.27
CA GLY A 175 0.19 16.47 13.71
C GLY A 175 1.64 16.90 13.97
N CYS A 176 1.87 18.20 14.17
CA CYS A 176 3.17 18.74 14.62
C CYS A 176 3.51 18.41 16.08
N HIS A 177 2.51 18.05 16.90
CA HIS A 177 2.75 17.49 18.22
C HIS A 177 2.83 15.97 18.11
N SER A 178 3.95 15.43 18.55
CA SER A 178 4.09 13.98 18.64
C SER A 178 2.95 13.41 19.50
N PRO A 179 2.27 12.32 19.08
CA PRO A 179 1.36 11.60 19.97
C PRO A 179 2.10 10.97 21.17
N PHE A 180 3.43 11.15 21.27
CA PHE A 180 4.29 10.67 22.35
C PHE A 180 4.63 11.73 23.41
N ASP A 181 3.88 12.83 23.51
CA ASP A 181 3.96 13.70 24.70
C ASP A 181 3.49 12.89 25.93
N GLY A 182 4.41 12.14 26.53
CA GLY A 182 4.19 11.26 27.69
C GLY A 182 4.38 9.75 27.49
N MET A 183 4.45 9.20 26.26
CA MET A 183 4.61 7.74 26.08
C MET A 183 6.06 7.25 26.14
N LEU A 184 7.06 8.11 25.92
CA LEU A 184 8.48 7.74 26.07
C LEU A 184 8.97 7.82 27.53
N GLN A 185 8.13 8.26 28.47
CA GLN A 185 8.52 8.40 29.88
C GLN A 185 8.36 7.11 30.69
N ASN A 186 7.73 6.06 30.15
CA ASN A 186 7.40 4.85 30.92
C ASN A 186 8.18 3.57 30.53
N ASP A 187 9.19 3.65 29.66
CA ASP A 187 10.05 2.49 29.33
C ASP A 187 11.36 2.43 30.15
N HIS A 188 11.41 3.16 31.28
CA HIS A 188 12.49 3.07 32.26
C HIS A 188 11.98 2.53 33.60
N GLU A 189 11.60 1.25 33.63
CA GLU A 189 11.57 0.36 34.80
C GLU A 189 11.06 -0.98 34.25
N VAL A 190 11.84 -2.06 34.15
CA VAL A 190 12.47 -2.80 35.24
C VAL A 190 13.68 -3.56 34.68
N ILE A 191 14.87 -3.25 35.19
CA ILE A 191 15.98 -4.22 35.32
C ILE A 191 16.25 -4.29 36.83
N VAL A 192 15.85 -5.41 37.44
CA VAL A 192 16.59 -6.09 38.52
C VAL A 192 16.45 -7.59 38.28
#